data_AF-A0A9D6NHP8-F1
#
_entry.id   AF-A0A9D6NHP8-F1
#
_cell.length_a   1.000
_cell.length_b   1.000
_cell.length_c   1.000
_cell.angle_alpha   90.00
_cell.angle_beta   90.00
_cell.angle_gamma   90.00
#
_symmetry.space_group_name_H-M   'P 1'
#
loop_
_entity.id
_entity.type
_entity.pdbx_description
1 polymer ?
#
loop_
_entity_poly.entity_id
_entity_poly.type
_entity_poly.pdbx_seq_one_letter_code
_entity_poly.pdbx_strand_id
1 'polypeptide(L)'
;MELTEAEVLDKMYAFLCHARRVQEIKDSLLYTQSFGEESKVREEMATQQELMREIREIYHQKMIPLVGEIATFLQSHPEELQRLLEADAEEEDEDEL
;
A
#
# COMPACT_ATOMS: atom_id res chain seq x y z
N MET A 1 18.51 -16.49 -3.72
CA MET A 1 17.64 -17.27 -2.81
C MET A 1 16.25 -17.10 -3.37
N GLU A 2 15.62 -18.18 -3.80
CA GLU A 2 14.21 -18.15 -4.23
C GLU A 2 13.35 -17.95 -2.98
N LEU A 3 12.39 -17.04 -3.06
CA LEU A 3 11.40 -16.83 -1.99
C LEU A 3 10.46 -18.03 -1.97
N THR A 4 10.08 -18.47 -0.78
CA THR A 4 9.03 -19.48 -0.60
C THR A 4 7.64 -18.84 -0.68
N GLU A 5 6.63 -19.62 -1.02
CA GLU A 5 5.22 -19.17 -1.04
C GLU A 5 4.79 -18.51 0.28
N ALA A 6 5.17 -19.09 1.42
CA ALA A 6 4.88 -18.52 2.74
C ALA A 6 5.53 -17.13 2.95
N GLU A 7 6.77 -16.94 2.51
CA GLU A 7 7.44 -15.65 2.60
C GLU A 7 6.81 -14.60 1.68
N VAL A 8 6.25 -15.01 0.54
CA VAL A 8 5.53 -14.12 -0.37
C VAL A 8 4.19 -13.70 0.25
N LEU A 9 3.46 -14.62 0.86
CA LEU A 9 2.23 -14.31 1.59
C LEU A 9 2.48 -13.33 2.74
N ASP A 10 3.56 -13.52 3.51
CA ASP A 10 3.96 -12.58 4.55
C ASP A 10 4.27 -11.19 3.99
N LYS A 11 4.94 -11.12 2.82
CA LYS A 11 5.23 -9.86 2.12
C LYS A 11 3.97 -9.18 1.59
N MET A 12 3.02 -9.94 1.04
CA MET A 12 1.72 -9.43 0.61
C MET A 12 0.94 -8.87 1.80
N TYR A 13 0.92 -9.59 2.93
CA TYR A 13 0.31 -9.10 4.16
C TYR A 13 0.96 -7.81 4.66
N ALA A 14 2.30 -7.74 4.66
CA ALA A 14 3.04 -6.54 5.03
C ALA A 14 2.68 -5.35 4.11
N PHE A 15 2.54 -5.59 2.80
CA PHE A 15 2.09 -4.56 1.86
C PHE A 15 0.70 -4.03 2.22
N LEU A 16 -0.25 -4.90 2.52
CA LEU A 16 -1.61 -4.51 2.93
C LEU A 16 -1.60 -3.68 4.23
N CYS A 17 -0.78 -4.07 5.21
CA CYS A 17 -0.62 -3.28 6.44
C CYS A 17 -0.09 -1.87 6.15
N HIS A 18 0.90 -1.75 5.26
CA HIS A 18 1.44 -0.44 4.86
C HIS A 18 0.43 0.40 4.07
N ALA A 19 -0.32 -0.21 3.16
CA ALA A 19 -1.38 0.46 2.40
C ALA A 19 -2.46 1.01 3.35
N ARG A 20 -2.88 0.21 4.34
CA ARG A 20 -3.83 0.63 5.37
C ARG A 20 -3.31 1.80 6.20
N ARG A 21 -2.03 1.77 6.59
CA ARG A 21 -1.41 2.89 7.32
C ARG A 21 -1.40 4.18 6.49
N VAL A 22 -1.06 4.10 5.21
CA VAL A 22 -1.11 5.25 4.29
C VAL A 22 -2.54 5.79 4.18
N GLN A 23 -3.54 4.91 4.11
CA GLN A 23 -4.94 5.30 4.10
C GLN A 23 -5.32 6.06 5.37
N GLU A 24 -4.97 5.56 6.55
CA GLU A 24 -5.24 6.22 7.84
C GLU A 24 -4.60 7.62 7.91
N ILE A 25 -3.36 7.76 7.44
CA ILE A 25 -2.67 9.07 7.42
C ILE A 25 -3.34 10.01 6.42
N LYS A 26 -3.69 9.52 5.23
CA LYS A 26 -4.42 10.29 4.22
C LYS A 26 -5.76 10.76 4.75
N ASP A 27 -6.51 9.90 5.42
CA ASP A 27 -7.78 10.25 6.02
C ASP A 27 -7.58 11.33 7.11
N SER A 28 -6.56 11.18 7.97
CA SER A 28 -6.18 12.22 8.93
C SER A 28 -5.88 13.57 8.27
N LEU A 29 -5.15 13.57 7.15
CA LEU A 29 -4.85 14.79 6.39
C LEU A 29 -6.11 15.44 5.81
N LEU A 30 -7.05 14.64 5.30
CA LEU A 30 -8.29 15.12 4.68
C LEU A 30 -9.30 15.65 5.72
N TYR A 31 -9.35 15.05 6.91
CA TYR A 31 -10.26 15.46 7.98
C TYR A 31 -9.71 16.58 8.87
N THR A 32 -8.46 16.98 8.69
CA THR A 32 -7.90 18.15 9.38
C THR A 32 -8.49 19.44 8.77
N GLN A 33 -9.57 19.96 9.37
CA GLN A 33 -10.15 21.25 9.02
C GLN A 33 -9.43 22.37 9.77
N SER A 34 -8.80 23.29 9.02
CA SER A 34 -8.08 24.43 9.59
C SER A 34 -9.07 25.51 10.00
N PHE A 35 -9.31 25.67 11.30
CA PHE A 35 -10.12 26.78 11.84
C PHE A 35 -9.42 27.39 13.05
N GLY A 36 -8.70 28.52 12.85
CA GLY A 36 -8.13 29.26 13.99
C GLY A 36 -6.99 30.22 13.67
N GLU A 37 -6.55 30.93 14.72
CA GLU A 37 -5.45 31.92 14.75
C GLU A 37 -4.16 31.40 14.09
N GLU A 38 -3.37 32.31 13.48
CA GLU A 38 -2.20 31.99 12.64
C GLU A 38 -1.18 31.02 13.27
N SER A 39 -1.02 31.02 14.59
CA SER A 39 -0.12 30.10 15.30
C SER A 39 -0.58 28.66 15.23
N LYS A 40 -1.89 28.40 15.36
CA LYS A 40 -2.48 27.05 15.24
C LYS A 40 -2.37 26.53 13.82
N VAL A 41 -2.59 27.41 12.83
CA VAL A 41 -2.42 27.06 11.41
C VAL A 41 -0.98 26.64 11.10
N ARG A 42 0.04 27.30 11.68
CA ARG A 42 1.44 26.92 11.47
C ARG A 42 1.78 25.56 12.09
N GLU A 43 1.31 25.27 13.30
CA GLU A 43 1.51 23.97 13.95
C GLU A 43 0.81 22.83 13.19
N GLU A 44 -0.41 23.08 12.71
CA GLU A 44 -1.16 22.15 11.86
C GLU A 44 -0.43 21.89 10.54
N MET A 45 0.10 22.94 9.88
CA MET A 45 0.89 22.78 8.66
C MET A 45 2.18 21.99 8.88
N ALA A 46 2.89 22.20 9.99
CA ALA A 46 4.08 21.42 10.33
C ALA A 46 3.73 19.94 10.52
N THR A 47 2.61 19.66 11.20
CA THR A 47 2.10 18.30 11.39
C THR A 47 1.71 17.65 10.06
N GLN A 48 1.00 18.37 9.18
CA GLN A 48 0.66 17.89 7.84
C GLN A 48 1.89 17.57 6.99
N GLN A 49 2.94 18.40 7.07
CA GLN A 49 4.21 18.14 6.36
C GLN A 49 4.89 16.87 6.85
N GLU A 50 4.85 16.60 8.15
CA GLU A 50 5.39 15.36 8.72
C GLU A 50 4.60 14.14 8.23
N LEU A 51 3.27 14.20 8.29
CA LEU A 51 2.40 13.12 7.79
C LEU A 51 2.60 12.85 6.29
N MET A 52 2.78 13.90 5.48
CA MET A 52 3.13 13.73 4.06
C MET A 52 4.52 13.10 3.86
N ARG A 53 5.48 13.38 4.73
CA ARG A 53 6.80 12.74 4.70
C ARG A 53 6.67 11.25 5.06
N GLU A 54 5.90 10.92 6.09
CA GLU A 54 5.62 9.53 6.49
C GLU A 54 4.99 8.74 5.34
N ILE A 55 3.97 9.29 4.65
CA ILE A 55 3.38 8.66 3.46
C ILE A 55 4.45 8.40 2.39
N ARG A 56 5.29 9.40 2.10
CA ARG A 56 6.35 9.27 1.09
C ARG A 56 7.32 8.17 1.47
N GLU A 57 7.73 8.09 2.73
CA GLU A 57 8.65 7.07 3.23
C GLU A 57 8.06 5.67 3.11
N ILE A 58 6.82 5.46 3.58
CA ILE A 58 6.15 4.16 3.49
C ILE A 58 6.05 3.72 2.03
N TYR A 59 5.65 4.62 1.13
CA TYR A 59 5.50 4.28 -0.28
C TYR A 59 6.83 3.87 -0.92
N HIS A 60 7.88 4.70 -0.76
CA HIS A 60 9.15 4.48 -1.47
C HIS A 60 10.03 3.41 -0.84
N GLN A 61 10.02 3.29 0.49
CA GLN A 61 10.95 2.43 1.21
C GLN A 61 10.33 1.10 1.64
N LYS A 62 9.00 0.99 1.66
CA LYS A 62 8.30 -0.23 2.10
C LYS A 62 7.49 -0.83 0.97
N MET A 63 6.53 -0.08 0.42
CA MET A 63 5.57 -0.63 -0.55
C MET A 63 6.19 -0.97 -1.90
N ILE A 64 6.95 -0.04 -2.51
CA ILE A 64 7.60 -0.30 -3.81
C ILE A 64 8.54 -1.52 -3.76
N PRO A 65 9.45 -1.65 -2.77
CA PRO A 65 10.29 -2.84 -2.66
C PRO A 65 9.49 -4.14 -2.54
N LEU A 66 8.43 -4.16 -1.73
CA LEU A 66 7.58 -5.35 -1.57
C LEU A 66 6.93 -5.76 -2.89
N VAL A 67 6.41 -4.81 -3.66
CA VAL A 67 5.86 -5.09 -5.00
C VAL A 67 6.93 -5.66 -5.93
N GLY A 68 8.14 -5.12 -5.90
CA GLY A 68 9.26 -5.62 -6.71
C GLY A 68 9.66 -7.06 -6.37
N GLU A 69 9.67 -7.39 -5.08
CA GLU A 69 9.96 -8.75 -4.59
C GLU A 69 8.87 -9.74 -5.00
N ILE A 70 7.59 -9.38 -4.84
CA ILE A 70 6.44 -10.21 -5.25
C ILE A 70 6.44 -10.40 -6.77
N ALA A 71 6.68 -9.34 -7.55
CA ALA A 71 6.74 -9.42 -9.01
C ALA A 71 7.89 -10.34 -9.48
N THR A 72 9.04 -10.26 -8.82
CA THR A 72 10.18 -11.15 -9.11
C THR A 72 9.81 -12.61 -8.83
N PHE A 73 9.12 -12.88 -7.72
CA PHE A 73 8.66 -14.23 -7.39
C PHE A 73 7.69 -14.77 -8.45
N LEU A 74 6.68 -14.00 -8.85
CA LEU A 74 5.71 -14.41 -9.87
C LEU A 74 6.36 -14.65 -11.24
N GLN A 75 7.39 -13.88 -11.60
CA GLN A 75 8.16 -14.12 -12.83
C GLN A 75 8.92 -15.45 -12.80
N SER A 76 9.41 -15.87 -11.63
CA SER A 76 10.04 -17.18 -11.45
C SER A 76 9.02 -18.34 -11.35
N HIS A 77 7.74 -18.05 -11.10
CA HIS A 77 6.66 -19.03 -10.94
C HIS A 77 5.50 -18.77 -11.92
N PRO A 78 5.72 -18.94 -13.23
CA PRO A 78 4.74 -18.58 -14.26
C PRO A 78 3.42 -19.37 -14.15
N GLU A 79 3.45 -20.59 -13.63
CA GLU A 79 2.23 -21.39 -13.39
C GLU A 79 1.33 -20.78 -12.32
N GLU A 80 1.91 -20.19 -11.26
CA GLU A 80 1.17 -19.51 -10.19
C GLU A 80 0.60 -18.19 -10.69
N LEU A 81 1.37 -17.44 -11.49
CA LEU A 81 0.88 -16.24 -12.16
C LEU A 81 -0.31 -16.55 -13.08
N GLN A 82 -0.23 -17.64 -13.85
CA GLN A 82 -1.33 -18.04 -14.73
C GLN A 82 -2.59 -18.42 -13.93
N ARG A 83 -2.46 -19.18 -12.84
CA ARG A 83 -3.60 -19.48 -11.96
C ARG A 83 -4.25 -18.24 -11.37
N LEU A 84 -3.45 -17.24 -10.98
CA LEU A 84 -3.99 -15.97 -10.45
C LEU A 84 -4.77 -15.22 -11.53
N LEU A 85 -4.26 -15.17 -12.76
CA LEU A 85 -4.95 -14.52 -13.88
C LEU A 85 -6.25 -15.24 -14.27
N GLU A 86 -6.27 -16.57 -14.19
CA GLU A 86 -7.48 -17.37 -14.43
C GLU A 86 -8.53 -17.13 -13.33
N ALA A 87 -8.12 -17.04 -12.06
CA ALA A 87 -9.02 -16.73 -10.95
C ALA A 87 -9.61 -15.29 -11.03
N ASP A 88 -8.81 -14.31 -11.45
CA ASP A 88 -9.24 -12.92 -11.64
C ASP A 88 -10.30 -12.81 -12.75
N ALA A 89 -10.12 -13.54 -13.85
CA ALA A 89 -11.09 -13.60 -14.95
C ALA A 89 -12.42 -14.27 -14.55
N GLU A 90 -12.38 -15.27 -13.66
CA GLU A 90 -13.60 -15.91 -13.13
C GLU A 90 -14.36 -15.01 -12.15
N GLU A 91 -13.68 -14.18 -11.35
CA GLU A 91 -14.33 -13.19 -10.48
C GLU A 91 -14.97 -12.04 -11.27
N GLU A 92 -14.36 -11.56 -12.36
CA GLU A 92 -14.96 -10.53 -13.23
C GLU A 92 -16.28 -10.99 -13.88
N ASP A 93 -16.42 -12.28 -14.20
CA ASP A 93 -17.64 -12.86 -14.77
C ASP A 93 -18.78 -13.03 -13.75
N GLU A 94 -18.47 -13.17 -12.44
CA GLU A 94 -19.49 -13.29 -11.38
C GLU A 94 -20.11 -11.94 -10.98
N ASP A 95 -19.37 -10.83 -11.09
CA ASP A 95 -19.85 -9.48 -10.76
C ASP A 95 -20.75 -8.87 -11.86
N GLU A 96 -20.81 -9.47 -13.07
CA GLU A 96 -21.67 -9.02 -14.19
C GLU A 96 -23.06 -9.70 -14.28
N LEU A 97 -23.42 -10.60 -13.35
CA LEU A 97 -24.70 -11.33 -13.30
C LEU A 97 -25.68 -10.85 -12.22
#